data_AF-A0A972DSS4-F1
#
_entry.id   AF-A0A972DSS4-F1
#
_cell.length_a   1.000
_cell.length_b   1.000
_cell.length_c   1.000
_cell.angle_alpha   90.00
_cell.angle_beta   90.00
_cell.angle_gamma   90.00
#
_symmetry.space_group_name_H-M   'P 1'
#
loop_
_entity.id
_entity.type
_entity.pdbx_description
1 polymer ?
#
loop_
_entity_poly.entity_id
_entity_poly.type
_entity_poly.pdbx_seq_one_letter_code
_entity_poly.pdbx_strand_id
1 'polypeptide(L)' 'LCFMIATALHSIAVGNLLPAWVRVVCVDINPSTAIKLNDRGSLQTTSLVTDVAPFMRALVDELAALDPKVILRQALR' A
#
# COMPACT_ATOMS: atom_id res chain seq x y z
N LEU A 1 1.02 -5.86 7.15
CA LEU A 1 0.81 -4.87 6.07
C LEU A 1 2.18 -4.32 5.68
N CYS A 2 2.51 -4.28 4.39
CA CYS A 2 3.68 -3.56 3.87
C CYS A 2 3.19 -2.40 3.01
N PHE A 3 3.66 -1.19 3.31
CA PHE A 3 3.31 0.02 2.57
C PHE A 3 4.54 0.50 1.78
N MET A 4 4.43 0.47 0.45
CA MET A 4 5.52 0.72 -0.49
C MET A 4 5.26 2.02 -1.25
N ILE A 5 6.23 2.93 -1.22
CA ILE A 5 6.03 4.33 -1.61
C ILE A 5 7.10 4.73 -2.62
N ALA A 6 6.69 5.09 -3.84
CA ALA A 6 7.49 5.74 -4.89
C ALA A 6 8.91 5.16 -5.13
N THR A 7 9.09 3.85 -4.98
CA THR A 7 10.42 3.20 -5.04
C THR A 7 10.37 1.84 -5.76
N ALA A 8 10.22 1.86 -7.09
CA ALA A 8 10.10 0.65 -7.91
C ALA A 8 11.04 -0.52 -7.53
N LEU A 9 12.35 -0.28 -7.44
CA LEU A 9 13.33 -1.34 -7.17
C LEU A 9 13.15 -1.96 -5.76
N HIS A 10 13.01 -1.12 -4.74
CA HIS A 10 12.82 -1.58 -3.36
C HIS A 10 11.48 -2.28 -3.19
N SER A 11 10.40 -1.73 -3.76
CA SER A 11 9.08 -2.35 -3.71
C SER A 11 9.10 -3.76 -4.29
N ILE A 12 9.71 -3.94 -5.46
CA ILE A 12 9.83 -5.25 -6.13
C ILE A 12 10.74 -6.19 -5.33
N ALA A 13 11.87 -5.71 -4.80
CA ALA A 13 12.78 -6.51 -4.00
C ALA A 13 12.10 -6.99 -2.71
N VAL A 14 11.47 -6.09 -1.95
CA VAL A 14 10.75 -6.43 -0.72
C VAL A 14 9.58 -7.35 -1.01
N GLY A 15 8.79 -7.06 -2.06
CA GLY A 15 7.67 -7.91 -2.46
C GLY A 15 8.05 -9.34 -2.84
N ASN A 16 9.34 -9.62 -3.10
CA ASN A 16 9.82 -10.99 -3.39
C ASN A 16 10.11 -11.77 -2.10
N LEU A 17 10.37 -11.04 -1.01
CA LEU A 17 10.74 -11.58 0.29
C LEU A 17 9.53 -11.69 1.22
N LEU A 18 8.41 -11.01 0.91
CA LEU A 18 7.21 -11.05 1.72
C LEU A 18 6.44 -12.36 1.54
N PRO A 19 6.04 -13.04 2.63
CA PRO A 19 5.13 -14.17 2.57
C PRO A 19 3.77 -13.78 1.97
N ALA A 20 3.08 -14.73 1.32
CA ALA A 20 1.81 -14.50 0.61
C ALA A 20 0.67 -13.91 1.46
N TRP A 21 0.71 -14.10 2.78
CA TRP A 21 -0.32 -13.58 3.70
C TRP A 21 -0.12 -12.10 4.07
N VAL A 22 1.02 -11.49 3.71
CA VAL A 22 1.28 -10.08 4.01
C VAL A 22 0.57 -9.21 2.98
N ARG A 23 -0.48 -8.49 3.40
CA ARG A 23 -1.10 -7.45 2.55
C ARG A 23 -0.07 -6.40 2.15
N VAL A 24 0.01 -6.10 0.86
CA VAL A 24 0.89 -5.10 0.27
C VAL A 24 0.02 -3.96 -0.28
N VAL A 25 0.39 -2.72 0.04
CA VAL A 25 -0.15 -1.53 -0.60
C VAL A 25 0.99 -0.79 -1.27
N CYS A 26 0.92 -0.58 -2.57
CA CYS A 26 1.94 0.15 -3.33
C CYS A 26 1.35 1.43 -3.93
N VAL A 27 2.02 2.55 -3.72
CA VAL A 27 1.70 3.83 -4.35
C VAL A 27 2.91 4.28 -5.16
N ASP A 28 2.75 4.33 -6.47
CA ASP A 28 3.81 4.70 -7.40
C ASP A 28 3.18 5.36 -8.63
N ILE A 29 3.81 6.40 -9.18
CA ILE A 29 3.33 7.03 -10.41
C ILE A 29 3.61 6.15 -11.63
N ASN A 30 4.56 5.22 -11.52
CA ASN A 30 4.95 4.33 -12.60
C ASN A 30 4.06 3.07 -12.62
N PRO A 31 3.23 2.85 -13.66
CA PRO A 31 2.35 1.69 -13.74
C PRO A 31 3.12 0.36 -13.81
N SER A 32 4.38 0.37 -14.26
CA SER A 32 5.17 -0.87 -14.32
C SER A 32 5.49 -1.45 -12.95
N THR A 33 5.58 -0.63 -11.90
CA THR A 33 5.77 -1.12 -10.52
C THR A 33 4.54 -1.90 -10.07
N ALA A 34 3.34 -1.34 -10.31
CA ALA A 34 2.06 -1.96 -9.95
C ALA A 34 1.85 -3.31 -10.65
N ILE A 35 2.12 -3.38 -11.96
CA ILE A 35 2.01 -4.62 -12.75
C ILE A 35 2.91 -5.71 -12.15
N LYS A 36 4.20 -5.41 -11.96
CA LYS A 36 5.19 -6.39 -11.44
C LYS A 36 4.86 -6.91 -10.04
N LEU A 37 4.22 -6.09 -9.19
CA LEU A 37 3.81 -6.52 -7.86
C LEU A 37 2.50 -7.32 -7.88
N ASN A 38 1.57 -6.95 -8.76
CA ASN A 38 0.29 -7.65 -8.90
C ASN A 38 0.46 -9.05 -9.53
N ASP A 39 1.46 -9.23 -10.40
CA ASP A 39 1.80 -10.53 -11.00
C ASP A 39 2.20 -11.61 -9.97
N ARG A 40 2.45 -11.22 -8.71
CA ARG A 40 2.82 -12.14 -7.62
C ARG A 40 1.63 -12.69 -6.83
N GLY A 41 0.42 -12.28 -7.19
CA GLY A 41 -0.83 -12.70 -6.55
C GLY A 41 -1.76 -11.51 -6.37
N SER A 42 -2.82 -11.47 -7.18
CA SER A 42 -3.79 -10.36 -7.23
C SER A 42 -4.52 -10.09 -5.91
N LEU A 43 -4.59 -11.08 -5.01
CA LEU A 43 -5.26 -10.97 -3.71
C LEU A 43 -4.38 -10.35 -2.62
N GLN A 44 -3.05 -10.35 -2.80
CA GLN A 44 -2.11 -9.88 -1.79
C GLN A 44 -1.83 -8.37 -1.92
N THR A 45 -1.87 -7.85 -3.15
CA THR A 45 -1.38 -6.52 -3.49
C THR A 45 -2.49 -5.58 -3.94
N THR A 46 -2.60 -4.42 -3.29
CA THR A 46 -3.36 -3.27 -3.78
C THR A 46 -2.40 -2.22 -4.28
N SER A 47 -2.49 -1.86 -5.57
CA SER A 47 -1.58 -0.88 -6.18
C SER A 47 -2.36 0.35 -6.67
N LEU A 48 -1.92 1.55 -6.30
CA LEU A 48 -2.42 2.82 -6.82
C LEU A 48 -1.38 3.48 -7.72
N VAL A 49 -1.80 3.78 -8.95
CA VAL A 49 -0.99 4.57 -9.90
C VAL A 49 -1.35 6.04 -9.75
N THR A 50 -0.58 6.76 -8.93
CA THR A 50 -0.83 8.18 -8.63
C THR A 50 0.45 8.86 -8.13
N ASP A 51 0.46 10.20 -8.10
CA ASP A 51 1.50 10.97 -7.44
C ASP A 51 1.44 10.74 -5.91
N VAL A 52 2.61 10.43 -5.35
CA VAL A 52 2.78 10.13 -3.93
C VAL A 52 2.51 11.32 -3.02
N ALA A 53 2.90 12.54 -3.43
CA ALA A 53 2.82 13.70 -2.56
C ALA A 53 1.38 14.10 -2.22
N PRO A 54 0.45 14.25 -3.19
CA PRO A 54 -0.96 14.52 -2.88
C PRO A 54 -1.63 13.32 -2.21
N PHE A 55 -1.26 12.09 -2.57
CA PHE A 55 -1.78 10.89 -1.91
C PHE A 55 -1.48 10.90 -0.40
N MET A 56 -0.23 11.17 -0.01
CA MET A 56 0.18 11.15 1.40
C MET A 56 -0.49 12.26 2.21
N ARG A 57 -0.71 13.44 1.62
CA ARG A 57 -1.46 14.52 2.27
C ARG A 57 -2.90 14.09 2.57
N ALA A 58 -3.60 13.59 1.56
CA ALA A 58 -4.96 13.10 1.73
C ALA A 58 -5.04 11.95 2.75
N LEU A 59 -4.08 11.01 2.72
CA LEU A 59 -4.02 9.92 3.69
C LEU A 59 -3.88 10.44 5.13
N VAL A 60 -3.03 11.45 5.36
CA VAL A 60 -2.87 12.06 6.68
C VAL A 60 -4.14 12.76 7.13
N ASP A 61 -4.79 13.52 6.26
CA ASP A 61 -6.04 14.21 6.56
C ASP A 61 -7.16 13.22 6.92
N GLU A 62 -7.29 12.13 6.16
CA GLU A 62 -8.23 11.04 6.45
C GLU A 62 -7.91 10.34 7.78
N LEU A 63 -6.63 10.05 8.05
CA LEU A 63 -6.24 9.45 9.33
C LEU A 63 -6.54 10.38 10.52
N ALA A 64 -6.36 11.69 10.36
CA ALA A 64 -6.67 12.66 11.41
C ALA A 64 -8.18 12.79 11.66
N ALA A 65 -9.01 12.57 10.64
CA ALA A 65 -10.46 12.59 10.74
C ALA A 65 -11.07 11.30 11.33
N LEU A 66 -10.30 10.22 11.47
CA LEU A 66 -10.80 8.96 12.03
C LEU A 66 -11.16 9.09 13.52
N ASP A 67 -12.41 8.75 13.87
CA ASP A 67 -12.84 8.63 15.26
C ASP A 67 -12.07 7.46 15.94
N PRO A 68 -11.42 7.68 17.11
CA PRO A 68 -10.78 6.63 17.89
C PRO A 68 -11.66 5.39 18.15
N LYS A 69 -12.98 5.55 18.23
CA LYS A 69 -13.93 4.43 18.41
C LYS A 69 -14.04 3.54 17.17
N VAL A 70 -13.83 4.09 15.97
CA VAL A 70 -13.78 3.33 14.71
C VAL A 70 -12.48 2.54 14.62
N ILE A 71 -11.36 3.13 15.04
CA ILE A 71 -10.04 2.49 15.06
C ILE A 71 -10.05 1.24 15.96
N LEU A 72 -10.60 1.35 17.18
CA LEU A 72 -10.70 0.23 18.12
C LEU A 72 -11.58 -0.91 17.58
N ARG A 73 -12.60 -0.62 16.78
CA ARG A 73 -13.47 -1.64 16.17
C ARG A 73 -12.82 -2.36 14.99
N GLN A 74 -11.96 -1.68 14.23
CA GLN A 74 -11.24 -2.27 13.10
C GLN A 74 -10.00 -3.05 13.54
N ALA A 75 -9.34 -2.65 14.63
CA ALA A 75 -8.16 -3.33 15.17
C ALA A 75 -8.46 -4.70 15.82
N LEU A 76 -9.72 -4.98 16.16
CA LEU A 76 -10.18 -6.24 16.77
C LEU A 76 -10.77 -7.24 15.75
N ARG A 77 -10.62 -6.98 14.45
CA ARG A 77 -11.05 -7.87 13.35
C ARG A 77 -9.85 -8.25 12.48
#